data_AF-X1HLJ4-F1
#
_entry.id   AF-X1HLJ4-F1
#
_cell.length_a   1.000
_cell.length_b   1.000
_cell.length_c   1.000
_cell.angle_alpha   90.00
_cell.angle_beta   90.00
_cell.angle_gamma   90.00
#
_symmetry.space_group_name_H-M   'P 1'
#
loop_
_entity.id
_entity.type
_entity.pdbx_description
1 polymer ?
#
loop_
_entity_poly.entity_id
_entity_poly.type
_entity_poly.pdbx_seq_one_letter_code
_entity_poly.pdbx_strand_id
1 'polypeptide(L)'
;MITKEGDISKSGYPDKTFDLIASTLFFHHLVKIGFQPFLKEFYRILKPGGKIAILDFSVFYPLNAITRPLKTIFRNPLREIEKSFKQ
;
A
#
# COMPACT_ATOMS: atom_id res chain seq x y z
N MET A 1 14.16 2.04 -19.16
CA MET A 1 13.66 2.39 -17.80
C MET A 1 14.86 2.89 -17.01
N ILE A 2 14.84 4.15 -16.55
CA ILE A 2 15.92 4.70 -15.72
C ILE A 2 15.50 4.48 -14.26
N THR A 3 16.37 3.89 -13.46
CA THR A 3 16.13 3.63 -12.04
C THR A 3 17.10 4.44 -11.19
N LYS A 4 16.61 4.99 -10.08
CA LYS A 4 17.43 5.67 -9.07
C LYS A 4 17.06 5.13 -7.70
N GLU A 5 18.05 4.71 -6.94
CA GLU A 5 17.87 4.33 -5.54
C GLU A 5 17.80 5.59 -4.65
N GLY A 6 16.95 5.56 -3.64
CA GLY A 6 16.83 6.66 -2.70
C GLY A 6 15.75 6.42 -1.64
N ASP A 7 15.84 7.18 -0.55
CA ASP A 7 14.81 7.22 0.49
C ASP A 7 13.69 8.18 0.07
N ILE A 8 12.47 7.67 -0.06
CA ILE A 8 11.34 8.46 -0.52
C ILE A 8 10.77 9.41 0.53
N SER A 9 11.20 9.32 1.79
CA SER A 9 10.94 10.38 2.79
C SER A 9 11.77 11.64 2.52
N LYS A 10 12.86 11.52 1.74
CA LYS A 10 13.74 12.61 1.31
C LYS A 10 14.37 12.29 -0.05
N SER A 11 13.57 12.47 -1.10
CA SER A 11 13.86 11.99 -2.46
C SER A 11 15.05 12.68 -3.14
N GLY A 12 15.41 13.89 -2.69
CA GLY A 12 16.44 14.73 -3.31
C GLY A 12 16.04 15.32 -4.67
N TYR A 13 14.79 15.15 -5.11
CA TYR A 13 14.28 15.84 -6.28
C TYR A 13 13.92 17.29 -5.96
N PRO A 14 14.01 18.22 -6.92
CA PRO A 14 13.50 19.57 -6.76
C PRO A 14 11.98 19.58 -6.52
N ASP A 15 11.49 20.67 -5.95
CA ASP A 15 10.06 20.94 -5.84
C ASP A 15 9.41 20.94 -7.24
N LYS A 16 8.16 20.50 -7.33
CA LYS A 16 7.34 20.63 -8.56
C LYS A 16 8.00 20.05 -9.81
N THR A 17 8.56 18.85 -9.68
CA THR A 17 9.29 18.16 -10.74
C THR A 17 8.38 17.26 -11.59
N PHE A 18 7.45 16.55 -10.95
CA PHE A 18 6.67 15.50 -11.61
C PHE A 18 5.22 15.91 -11.86
N ASP A 19 4.70 15.52 -13.02
CA ASP A 19 3.27 15.65 -13.37
C ASP A 19 2.44 14.47 -12.82
N LEU A 20 3.06 13.30 -12.68
CA LEU A 20 2.44 12.07 -12.17
C LEU A 20 3.42 11.31 -11.28
N ILE A 21 2.94 10.87 -10.11
CA ILE A 21 3.59 9.85 -9.29
C ILE A 21 2.74 8.59 -9.33
N ALA A 22 3.34 7.45 -9.64
CA ALA A 22 2.71 6.13 -9.50
C ALA A 22 3.35 5.38 -8.35
N SER A 23 2.55 4.99 -7.35
CA SER A 23 3.00 4.22 -6.20
C SER A 23 2.21 2.92 -6.14
N THR A 24 2.90 1.80 -6.32
CA THR A 24 2.28 0.47 -6.34
C THR A 24 2.85 -0.37 -5.19
N LEU A 25 1.98 -0.94 -4.37
CA LEU A 25 2.34 -1.89 -3.32
C LEU A 25 3.39 -1.31 -2.35
N PHE A 26 3.17 -0.09 -1.87
CA PHE A 26 4.14 0.64 -1.05
C PHE A 26 3.59 0.98 0.34
N PHE A 27 2.40 1.56 0.42
CA PHE A 27 1.85 2.11 1.66
C PHE A 27 1.52 1.04 2.70
N HIS A 28 1.21 -0.20 2.28
CA HIS A 28 0.93 -1.27 3.23
C HIS A 28 2.13 -1.64 4.13
N HIS A 29 3.37 -1.30 3.74
CA HIS A 29 4.55 -1.44 4.60
C HIS A 29 4.64 -0.36 5.69
N LEU A 30 3.97 0.78 5.48
CA LEU A 30 4.15 1.98 6.27
C LEU A 30 3.06 2.19 7.34
N VAL A 31 2.04 1.31 7.40
CA VAL A 31 0.88 1.45 8.30
C VAL A 31 1.28 1.70 9.76
N LYS A 32 2.38 1.08 10.22
CA LYS A 32 2.87 1.23 11.60
C LYS A 32 3.66 2.52 11.86
N ILE A 33 4.28 3.08 10.82
CA ILE A 33 5.19 4.23 10.90
C ILE A 33 4.45 5.52 10.54
N GLY A 34 3.37 5.42 9.76
CA GLY A 34 2.55 6.52 9.29
C GLY A 34 2.93 6.99 7.89
N PHE A 35 2.00 7.69 7.25
CA PHE A 35 2.12 8.08 5.83
C PHE A 35 2.59 9.53 5.64
N GLN A 36 2.52 10.35 6.69
CA GLN A 36 2.78 11.79 6.63
C GLN A 36 4.11 12.19 5.96
N PRO A 37 5.28 11.63 6.32
CA PRO A 37 6.54 12.07 5.71
C PRO A 37 6.57 11.81 4.20
N PHE A 38 6.00 10.69 3.75
CA PHE A 38 5.97 10.29 2.34
C PHE A 38 4.97 11.13 1.53
N LEU A 39 3.77 11.35 2.07
CA LEU A 39 2.77 12.19 1.43
C LEU A 39 3.24 13.65 1.31
N LYS A 40 3.95 14.16 2.32
CA LYS A 40 4.54 15.49 2.28
C LYS A 40 5.59 15.61 1.17
N GLU A 41 6.46 14.60 1.05
CA GLU A 41 7.47 14.59 0.00
C GLU A 41 6.85 14.46 -1.40
N PHE A 42 5.85 13.59 -1.58
CA PHE A 42 5.10 13.48 -2.83
C PHE A 42 4.42 14.79 -3.21
N TYR A 43 3.79 15.47 -2.26
CA TYR A 43 3.19 16.78 -2.50
C TYR A 43 4.23 17.82 -2.92
N ARG A 44 5.40 17.84 -2.28
CA ARG A 44 6.49 18.78 -2.60
C ARG A 44 7.01 18.60 -4.03
N ILE A 45 7.23 17.35 -4.45
CA ILE A 45 7.83 17.05 -5.76
C ILE A 45 6.80 17.02 -6.89
N LEU A 46 5.50 17.00 -6.60
CA LEU A 46 4.44 17.18 -7.59
C LEU A 46 4.32 18.64 -8.01
N LYS A 47 4.14 18.86 -9.31
CA LYS A 47 3.74 20.16 -9.84
C LYS A 47 2.34 20.54 -9.33
N PRO A 48 2.00 21.85 -9.29
CA PRO A 48 0.61 22.26 -9.07
C PRO A 48 -0.32 21.59 -10.10
N GLY A 49 -1.35 20.90 -9.64
CA GLY A 49 -2.26 20.11 -10.49
C GLY A 49 -1.73 18.72 -10.91
N GLY A 50 -0.51 18.37 -10.53
CA GLY A 50 0.04 17.02 -10.70
C GLY A 50 -0.75 15.99 -9.90
N LYS A 51 -0.71 14.73 -10.35
CA LYS A 51 -1.53 13.65 -9.79
C LYS A 51 -0.68 12.56 -9.16
N ILE A 52 -1.27 11.88 -8.19
CA ILE A 52 -0.72 10.64 -7.63
C ILE A 52 -1.71 9.50 -7.88
N ALA A 53 -1.20 8.40 -8.42
CA ALA A 53 -1.92 7.14 -8.57
C ALA A 53 -1.37 6.15 -7.54
N ILE A 54 -2.23 5.67 -6.65
CA ILE A 54 -1.87 4.72 -5.60
C ILE A 54 -2.61 3.41 -5.87
N LEU A 55 -1.86 2.32 -5.99
CA LEU A 55 -2.38 0.97 -6.09
C LEU A 55 -1.84 0.16 -4.92
N ASP A 56 -2.67 -0.14 -3.93
CA ASP A 56 -2.24 -0.84 -2.73
C ASP A 56 -3.25 -1.89 -2.27
N PHE A 57 -2.80 -2.85 -1.45
CA PHE A 57 -3.73 -3.80 -0.84
C PHE A 57 -4.66 -3.04 0.10
N SER A 58 -5.95 -3.34 0.01
CA SER A 58 -6.94 -2.77 0.89
C SER A 58 -6.85 -3.41 2.29
N VAL A 59 -5.97 -2.84 3.11
CA VAL A 59 -6.01 -3.00 4.57
C VAL A 59 -7.26 -2.29 5.13
N PHE A 60 -7.85 -1.37 4.36
CA PHE A 60 -8.99 -0.51 4.69
C PHE A 60 -10.36 -1.00 4.18
N TYR A 61 -10.53 -2.28 3.82
CA TYR A 61 -11.88 -2.80 3.56
C TYR A 61 -12.65 -2.90 4.89
N PRO A 62 -13.79 -2.22 5.09
CA PRO A 62 -14.68 -2.49 6.23
C PRO A 62 -15.15 -3.96 6.25
N LEU A 63 -15.17 -4.61 5.08
CA LEU A 63 -15.35 -6.05 4.93
C LEU A 63 -14.30 -6.88 5.67
N ASN A 64 -13.03 -6.45 5.80
CA ASN A 64 -12.03 -7.19 6.58
C ASN A 64 -12.26 -7.07 8.10
N ALA A 65 -12.80 -5.95 8.56
CA ALA A 65 -13.20 -5.79 9.96
C ALA A 65 -14.44 -6.65 10.28
N ILE A 66 -15.41 -6.73 9.36
CA ILE A 66 -16.63 -7.54 9.50
C ILE A 66 -16.35 -9.04 9.31
N THR A 67 -15.47 -9.42 8.38
CA THR A 67 -15.13 -10.82 8.12
C THR A 67 -14.13 -11.39 9.13
N ARG A 68 -13.42 -10.57 9.90
CA ARG A 68 -12.50 -11.01 10.95
C ARG A 68 -13.15 -11.90 12.02
N PRO A 69 -14.25 -11.50 12.69
CA PRO A 69 -14.96 -12.39 13.60
C PRO A 69 -15.56 -13.59 12.87
N LEU A 70 -16.05 -13.39 11.64
CA LEU A 70 -16.59 -14.47 10.80
C LEU A 70 -15.56 -15.57 10.49
N LYS A 71 -14.30 -15.22 10.19
CA LYS A 71 -13.21 -16.18 9.97
C LYS A 71 -12.75 -16.91 11.24
N THR A 72 -12.94 -16.29 12.41
CA THR A 72 -12.67 -16.91 13.71
C THR A 72 -13.77 -17.90 14.09
N ILE A 73 -15.03 -17.58 13.79
CA ILE A 73 -16.21 -18.43 14.04
C ILE A 73 -16.26 -19.59 13.03
N PHE A 74 -16.13 -19.29 11.73
CA PHE A 74 -15.98 -20.27 10.66
C PHE A 74 -14.50 -20.61 10.49
N ARG A 75 -13.96 -21.36 11.45
CA ARG A 75 -12.63 -21.99 11.36
C ARG A 75 -12.45 -22.56 9.95
N ASN A 76 -11.56 -21.92 9.18
CA ASN A 76 -11.40 -22.06 7.73
C ASN A 76 -11.70 -23.49 7.21
N PRO A 77 -12.84 -23.75 6.54
CA PRO A 77 -13.18 -25.09 6.03
C PRO A 77 -12.17 -25.60 4.99
N LEU A 78 -11.41 -24.68 4.38
CA LEU A 78 -10.32 -25.03 3.45
C LEU A 78 -9.21 -25.86 4.11
N ARG A 79 -9.00 -25.73 5.43
CA ARG A 79 -8.01 -26.53 6.17
C ARG A 79 -8.40 -28.00 6.33
N GLU A 80 -9.69 -28.32 6.30
CA GLU A 80 -10.16 -29.71 6.28
C GLU A 80 -10.07 -30.30 4.89
N ILE A 81 -10.44 -29.52 3.88
CA ILE A 81 -10.36 -29.93 2.47
C ILE A 81 -8.90 -30.24 2.08
N GLU A 82 -7.95 -29.40 2.47
CA GLU A 82 -6.52 -29.60 2.19
C GLU A 82 -5.94 -30.86 2.88
N LYS A 83 -6.50 -31.27 4.03
CA LYS A 83 -6.14 -32.53 4.69
C LYS A 83 -6.73 -33.76 3.98
N SER A 84 -7.84 -33.62 3.28
CA SER A 84 -8.49 -34.72 2.55
C SER A 84 -7.81 -35.07 1.22
N PHE A 85 -7.01 -34.15 0.66
CA PHE A 85 -6.25 -34.38 -0.58
C PHE A 85 -4.81 -34.89 -0.35
N LYS A 86 -4.40 -35.12 0.90
CA LYS A 86 -3.09 -35.67 1.27
C LYS A 86 -3.16 -37.09 1.83
N GLN A 87 -4.23 -37.83 1.56
CA GLN A 87 -4.30 -39.29 1.78
C GLN A 87 -3.87 -40.04 0.53
#